data_AF-A0A350DF62-F1
#
_entry.id   AF-A0A350DF62-F1
#
_cell.length_a   1.000
_cell.length_b   1.000
_cell.length_c   1.000
_cell.angle_alpha   90.00
_cell.angle_beta   90.00
_cell.angle_gamma   90.00
#
_symmetry.space_group_name_H-M   'P 1'
#
loop_
_entity.id
_entity.type
_entity.pdbx_description
1 polymer ?
#
loop_
_entity_poly.entity_id
_entity_poly.type
_entity_poly.pdbx_seq_one_letter_code
_entity_poly.pdbx_strand_id
1 'polypeptide(L)'
;GLLLAEVIKANELDADDAAIKAKVEELAEQYQDPSEVVEYYMGNEQLKTQVKSAILEEKAVEKLLEQANVKDVEMSYQQALAAAQQQAEQDEKAEEGEQAGA
;
A
#
# COMPACT_ATOMS: atom_id res chain seq x y z
N GLY A 1 8.61 -3.92 4.21
CA GLY A 1 8.20 -4.66 5.41
C GLY A 1 8.70 -4.04 6.71
N LEU A 2 10.00 -4.16 7.03
CA LEU A 2 10.55 -3.81 8.37
C LEU A 2 10.33 -2.34 8.78
N LEU A 3 10.63 -1.39 7.89
CA LEU A 3 10.43 0.04 8.18
C LEU A 3 8.95 0.39 8.36
N LEU A 4 8.09 -0.17 7.51
CA LEU A 4 6.64 0.03 7.60
C LEU A 4 6.08 -0.56 8.91
N ALA A 5 6.57 -1.73 9.32
CA ALA A 5 6.22 -2.35 10.59
C ALA A 5 6.63 -1.47 11.79
N GLU A 6 7.78 -0.80 11.72
CA GLU A 6 8.19 0.16 12.74
C GLU A 6 7.30 1.40 12.77
N VAL A 7 6.88 1.92 11.60
CA VAL A 7 5.92 3.03 11.52
C VAL A 7 4.57 2.65 12.12
N ILE A 8 4.03 1.48 11.78
CA ILE A 8 2.79 0.92 12.33
C ILE A 8 2.89 0.86 13.85
N LYS A 9 3.99 0.31 14.37
CA LYS A 9 4.21 0.17 15.80
C LYS A 9 4.36 1.52 16.51
N ALA A 10 5.18 2.42 15.97
CA ALA A 10 5.46 3.73 16.57
C ALA A 10 4.24 4.66 16.60
N ASN A 11 3.30 4.47 15.67
CA ASN A 11 2.06 5.23 15.58
C ASN A 11 0.84 4.46 16.12
N GLU A 12 1.06 3.29 16.74
CA GLU A 12 0.01 2.44 17.33
C GLU A 12 -1.15 2.16 16.35
N LEU A 13 -0.84 1.96 15.08
CA LEU A 13 -1.84 1.74 14.04
C LEU A 13 -2.44 0.33 14.19
N ASP A 14 -3.77 0.26 14.17
CA ASP A 14 -4.50 -1.00 14.18
C ASP A 14 -5.62 -1.02 13.14
N ALA A 15 -6.08 -2.22 12.82
CA ALA A 15 -7.24 -2.48 11.99
C ALA A 15 -8.09 -3.55 12.67
N ASP A 16 -9.32 -3.17 12.99
CA ASP A 16 -10.31 -3.99 13.64
C ASP A 16 -11.11 -4.82 12.61
N ASP A 17 -11.95 -5.73 13.13
CA ASP A 17 -12.80 -6.57 12.29
C ASP A 17 -13.78 -5.75 11.43
N ALA A 18 -14.14 -4.53 11.85
CA ALA A 18 -14.97 -3.62 11.06
C ALA A 18 -14.22 -3.08 9.84
N ALA A 19 -12.96 -2.66 10.00
CA ALA A 19 -12.10 -2.23 8.89
C ALA A 19 -11.81 -3.38 7.92
N ILE A 20 -11.55 -4.58 8.45
CA ILE A 20 -11.35 -5.79 7.63
C ILE A 20 -12.60 -6.07 6.80
N LYS A 21 -13.78 -6.07 7.44
CA LYS A 21 -15.04 -6.30 6.74
C LYS A 21 -15.28 -5.27 5.65
N ALA A 22 -15.08 -3.98 5.93
CA ALA A 22 -15.29 -2.91 4.96
C ALA A 22 -14.35 -3.05 3.74
N LYS A 23 -13.08 -3.42 3.96
CA LYS A 23 -12.13 -3.66 2.86
C LYS A 23 -12.53 -4.87 2.03
N VAL A 24 -13.01 -5.94 2.67
CA VAL A 24 -13.49 -7.12 1.94
C VAL A 24 -14.77 -6.81 1.16
N GLU A 25 -15.68 -6.02 1.72
CA GLU A 25 -16.89 -5.56 1.02
C GLU A 25 -16.53 -4.80 -0.25
N GLU A 26 -15.59 -3.84 -0.18
CA GLU A 26 -15.06 -3.11 -1.34
C GLU A 26 -14.48 -4.05 -2.41
N LEU A 27 -13.68 -5.04 -1.99
CA LEU A 27 -13.11 -6.03 -2.90
C LEU A 27 -14.18 -6.96 -3.49
N ALA A 28 -15.25 -7.22 -2.74
CA ALA A 28 -16.32 -8.14 -3.10
C ALA A 28 -17.37 -7.52 -4.03
N GLU A 29 -17.44 -6.19 -4.19
CA GLU A 29 -18.46 -5.50 -5.02
C GLU A 29 -18.52 -5.99 -6.47
N GLN A 30 -17.38 -6.49 -6.99
CA GLN A 30 -17.26 -6.98 -8.36
C GLN A 30 -17.65 -8.46 -8.52
N TYR A 31 -17.99 -9.14 -7.41
CA TYR A 31 -18.35 -10.56 -7.41
C TYR A 31 -19.87 -10.75 -7.54
N GLN A 32 -20.25 -11.93 -8.04
CA GLN A 32 -21.66 -12.28 -8.24
C GLN A 32 -22.44 -12.43 -6.93
N ASP A 33 -21.77 -12.91 -5.87
CA ASP A 33 -22.31 -12.96 -4.51
C ASP A 33 -21.30 -12.33 -3.53
N PRO A 34 -21.42 -11.01 -3.25
CA PRO A 34 -20.49 -10.33 -2.34
C PRO A 34 -20.61 -10.81 -0.89
N SER A 35 -21.78 -11.34 -0.49
CA SER A 35 -22.02 -11.76 0.90
C SER A 35 -21.23 -13.03 1.23
N GLU A 36 -21.20 -13.99 0.30
CA GLU A 36 -20.41 -15.22 0.42
C GLU A 36 -18.91 -14.93 0.53
N VAL A 37 -18.41 -13.95 -0.25
CA VAL A 37 -17.00 -13.53 -0.19
C VAL A 37 -16.68 -12.92 1.18
N VAL A 38 -17.52 -12.02 1.69
CA VAL A 38 -17.31 -11.42 3.01
C VAL A 38 -17.29 -12.48 4.10
N GLU A 39 -18.23 -13.43 4.07
CA GLU A 39 -18.30 -14.52 5.05
C GLU A 39 -17.05 -15.42 4.98
N TYR A 40 -16.58 -15.74 3.78
CA TYR A 40 -15.37 -16.55 3.57
C TYR A 40 -14.11 -15.91 4.17
N TYR A 41 -13.91 -14.60 3.96
CA TYR A 41 -12.78 -13.89 4.55
C TYR A 41 -12.93 -13.74 6.06
N MET A 42 -14.11 -13.36 6.56
CA MET A 42 -14.36 -13.15 7.99
C MET A 42 -14.34 -14.47 8.79
N GLY A 43 -14.62 -15.60 8.16
CA GLY A 43 -14.53 -16.94 8.76
C GLY A 43 -13.12 -17.53 8.77
N ASN A 44 -12.14 -16.89 8.12
CA ASN A 44 -10.78 -17.41 7.97
C ASN A 44 -9.74 -16.44 8.55
N GLU A 45 -9.21 -16.77 9.72
CA GLU A 45 -8.22 -15.95 10.44
C GLU A 45 -6.94 -15.67 9.63
N GLN A 46 -6.50 -16.58 8.76
CA GLN A 46 -5.35 -16.35 7.90
C GLN A 46 -5.67 -15.30 6.83
N LEU A 47 -6.87 -15.31 6.27
CA LEU A 47 -7.31 -14.30 5.31
C LEU A 47 -7.54 -12.95 5.98
N LYS A 48 -8.17 -12.94 7.17
CA LYS A 48 -8.30 -11.73 7.98
C LYS A 48 -6.95 -11.10 8.27
N THR A 49 -5.94 -11.89 8.62
CA THR A 49 -4.59 -11.39 8.90
C THR A 49 -3.94 -10.76 7.66
N GLN A 50 -4.17 -11.33 6.47
CA GLN A 50 -3.67 -10.76 5.21
C GLN A 50 -4.34 -9.43 4.89
N VAL A 51 -5.68 -9.37 4.97
CA VAL A 51 -6.43 -8.13 4.75
C VAL A 51 -6.04 -7.07 5.79
N LYS A 52 -5.92 -7.47 7.06
CA LYS A 52 -5.45 -6.62 8.15
C LYS A 52 -4.08 -6.02 7.82
N SER A 53 -3.14 -6.84 7.37
CA SER A 53 -1.80 -6.38 7.00
C SER A 53 -1.87 -5.32 5.90
N ALA A 54 -2.63 -5.57 4.82
CA ALA A 54 -2.79 -4.61 3.74
C ALA A 54 -3.38 -3.27 4.22
N ILE A 55 -4.40 -3.30 5.08
CA ILE A 55 -4.99 -2.08 5.67
C ILE A 55 -3.95 -1.33 6.52
N LEU A 56 -3.15 -2.04 7.32
CA LEU A 56 -2.11 -1.40 8.11
C LEU A 56 -1.02 -0.77 7.24
N GLU A 57 -0.68 -1.38 6.11
CA GLU A 57 0.26 -0.80 5.16
C GLU A 57 -0.29 0.51 4.57
N GLU A 58 -1.54 0.53 4.12
CA GLU A 58 -2.21 1.73 3.61
C GLU A 58 -2.20 2.86 4.65
N LYS A 59 -2.65 2.57 5.88
CA LYS A 59 -2.67 3.53 7.00
C LYS A 59 -1.26 4.06 7.34
N ALA A 60 -0.24 3.20 7.26
CA ALA A 60 1.13 3.62 7.52
C ALA A 60 1.64 4.59 6.46
N VAL A 61 1.31 4.36 5.18
CA VAL A 61 1.66 5.27 4.08
C VAL A 61 0.94 6.61 4.23
N GLU A 62 -0.35 6.61 4.54
CA GLU A 62 -1.10 7.83 4.85
C GLU A 62 -0.46 8.61 6.00
N LYS A 63 -0.09 7.90 7.07
CA LYS A 63 0.55 8.53 8.22
C LYS A 63 1.92 9.14 7.91
N LEU A 64 2.65 8.54 6.99
CA LEU A 64 3.92 9.07 6.48
C LEU A 64 3.69 10.31 5.62
N LEU A 65 2.66 10.30 4.75
CA LEU A 65 2.30 11.44 3.91
C LEU A 65 1.93 12.68 4.74
N GLU A 66 1.22 12.51 5.86
CA GLU A 66 0.93 13.61 6.80
C GLU A 66 2.18 14.28 7.38
N GLN A 67 3.27 13.53 7.52
CA GLN A 67 4.53 13.99 8.10
C GLN A 67 5.56 14.39 7.04
N ALA A 68 5.30 14.05 5.78
CA ALA A 68 6.19 14.32 4.67
C ALA A 68 6.05 15.76 4.18
N ASN A 69 7.15 16.34 3.71
CA ASN A 69 7.12 17.62 3.01
C ASN A 69 6.68 17.40 1.56
N VAL A 70 5.38 17.45 1.31
CA VAL A 70 4.79 17.30 -0.03
C VAL A 70 4.95 18.59 -0.82
N LYS A 71 5.44 18.49 -2.06
CA LYS A 71 5.59 19.61 -2.98
C LYS A 71 4.85 19.33 -4.28
N ASP A 72 3.84 20.14 -4.57
CA ASP A 72 3.20 20.14 -5.87
C ASP A 72 4.12 20.79 -6.91
N VAL A 73 4.38 20.09 -8.00
CA VAL A 73 5.20 20.58 -9.11
C VAL A 73 4.34 20.62 -10.37
N GLU A 74 4.04 21.83 -10.84
CA GLU A 74 3.32 22.00 -12.10
C GLU A 74 4.21 21.55 -13.26
N MET A 75 3.71 20.63 -14.09
CA MET A 75 4.42 20.10 -15.25
C MET A 75 3.48 19.94 -16.45
N SER A 76 3.99 20.21 -17.64
CA SER A 76 3.29 19.88 -18.87
C SER A 76 3.31 18.37 -19.13
N TYR A 77 2.36 17.90 -19.94
CA TYR A 77 2.27 16.49 -20.33
C TYR A 77 3.59 15.92 -20.88
N GLN A 78 4.28 16.68 -21.74
CA GLN A 78 5.58 16.27 -22.29
C GLN A 78 6.66 16.16 -21.22
N GLN A 79 6.66 17.05 -20.23
CA GLN A 79 7.59 16.99 -19.11
C GLN A 79 7.31 15.80 -18.18
N ALA A 80 6.03 15.47 -17.94
CA ALA A 80 5.65 14.31 -17.14
C ALA A 80 6.12 13.00 -17.79
N LEU A 81 5.97 12.87 -19.12
CA LEU A 81 6.46 11.70 -19.87
C LEU A 81 7.99 11.59 -19.83
N ALA A 82 8.70 12.69 -20.02
CA ALA A 82 10.16 12.71 -19.97
C ALA A 82 10.68 12.39 -18.55
N ALA A 83 10.02 12.91 -17.50
CA ALA A 83 10.37 12.63 -16.12
C ALA A 83 10.14 11.15 -15.76
N ALA A 84 9.05 10.54 -16.22
CA ALA A 84 8.79 9.12 -16.01
C ALA A 84 9.86 8.23 -16.67
N GLN A 85 10.36 8.61 -17.85
CA GLN A 85 11.46 7.90 -18.51
C GLN A 85 12.79 8.04 -17.75
N GLN A 86 13.11 9.24 -17.27
CA GLN A 86 14.32 9.46 -16.46
C GLN A 86 14.27 8.74 -15.12
N GLN A 87 13.10 8.63 -14.50
CA GLN A 87 12.93 7.88 -13.26
C GLN A 87 13.19 6.39 -13.50
N ALA A 88 12.65 5.81 -14.57
CA ALA A 88 12.90 4.41 -14.92
C ALA A 88 14.40 4.11 -15.17
N GLU A 89 15.12 5.01 -15.84
CA GLU A 89 16.57 4.88 -16.06
C GLU A 89 17.40 5.01 -14.76
N GLN A 90 16.90 5.79 -13.79
CA GLN A 90 17.54 5.92 -12.47
C GLN A 90 17.29 4.71 -11.60
N ASP A 91 16.07 4.16 -11.64
CA ASP A 91 15.70 2.97 -10.90
C ASP A 91 16.48 1.75 -11.42
N GLU A 92 16.61 1.58 -12.75
CA GLU A 92 17.47 0.53 -13.35
C GLU A 92 18.94 0.64 -12.89
N LYS A 93 19.49 1.86 -12.84
CA LYS A 93 20.87 2.07 -12.36
C LYS A 93 21.04 1.84 -10.87
N ALA A 94 20.01 2.11 -10.07
CA ALA A 94 20.02 1.83 -8.64
C ALA A 94 20.04 0.31 -8.41
N GLU A 95 19.24 -0.45 -9.16
CA GLU A 95 19.21 -1.91 -9.09
C GLU A 95 20.54 -2.55 -9.56
N GLU A 96 21.17 -2.04 -10.61
CA GLU A 96 22.50 -2.51 -11.07
C GLU A 96 23.60 -2.24 -10.03
N GLY A 97 23.53 -1.11 -9.32
CA GLY A 97 24.47 -0.77 -8.24
C GLY A 97 24.34 -1.66 -7.00
N GLU A 98 23.12 -2.11 -6.70
CA GLU A 98 22.82 -3.00 -5.56
C GLU A 98 23.26 -4.45 -5.83
N GLN A 99 23.21 -4.91 -7.08
CA GLN A 99 23.72 -6.23 -7.50
C GLN A 99 25.26 -6.30 -7.60
N ALA A 100 25.94 -5.18 -7.86
CA ALA A 100 27.40 -5.12 -7.95
C ALA A 100 28.11 -5.08 -6.58
N GLY A 101 27.36 -4.91 -5.48
CA GLY A 101 27.87 -4.83 -4.10
C GLY A 101 27.78 -6.11 -3.28
N ALA A 102 27.29 -7.22 -3.85
CA ALA A 102 27.14 -8.53 -3.21
C ALA A 102 28.24 -9.53 -3.59
#